data_AF-A0A5E7QLJ2-F1
#
_entry.id   AF-A0A5E7QLJ2-F1
#
_cell.length_a   1.000
_cell.length_b   1.000
_cell.length_c   1.000
_cell.angle_alpha   90.00
_cell.angle_beta   90.00
_cell.angle_gamma   90.00
#
_symmetry.space_group_name_H-M   'P 1'
#
loop_
_entity.id
_entity.type
_entity.pdbx_description
1 polymer ?
#
loop_
_entity_poly.entity_id
_entity_poly.type
_entity_poly.pdbx_seq_one_letter_code
_entity_poly.pdbx_strand_id
1 'polypeptide(L)'
;MTKWDSGKPIQDSPREAQVIANARTLATEHKLDPDDVAQLIAAQMEANKLVQYGLLAQWQAAGAAPDTPRPDLGKQIRPRLDELQKRLLQQYAAFAPYRQDPNCPAWLANVRNGLAADSLHDMALIRASGELCIRAKAL
;
A
#
# COMPACT_ATOMS: atom_id res chain seq x y z
N MET A 1 -13.80 6.39 -6.23
CA MET A 1 -15.22 6.50 -5.83
C MET A 1 -16.11 5.32 -6.19
N THR A 2 -15.69 4.32 -6.97
CA THR A 2 -16.57 3.18 -7.31
C THR A 2 -17.28 2.55 -6.11
N LYS A 3 -16.67 2.57 -4.91
CA LYS A 3 -17.29 2.08 -3.67
C LYS A 3 -18.29 3.06 -3.03
N TRP A 4 -18.07 4.38 -3.14
CA TRP A 4 -19.10 5.38 -2.80
C TRP A 4 -20.32 5.20 -3.71
N ASP A 5 -20.08 5.15 -5.02
CA ASP A 5 -21.14 5.06 -6.03
C ASP A 5 -21.92 3.72 -5.96
N SER A 6 -21.25 2.63 -5.59
CA SER A 6 -21.88 1.28 -5.53
C SER A 6 -22.29 0.80 -4.14
N GLY A 7 -21.96 1.55 -3.07
CA GLY A 7 -22.20 1.14 -1.68
C GLY A 7 -21.43 -0.11 -1.22
N LYS A 8 -20.52 -0.65 -2.03
CA LYS A 8 -19.75 -1.85 -1.69
C LYS A 8 -18.77 -1.57 -0.54
N PRO A 9 -18.54 -2.55 0.35
CA PRO A 9 -17.61 -2.37 1.45
C PRO A 9 -16.19 -2.10 0.93
N ILE A 10 -15.43 -1.31 1.70
CA ILE A 10 -14.01 -1.08 1.42
C ILE A 10 -13.22 -2.37 1.59
N GLN A 11 -13.46 -3.08 2.68
CA GLN A 11 -12.81 -4.36 2.93
C GLN A 11 -13.47 -5.48 2.14
N ASP A 12 -12.64 -6.29 1.47
CA ASP A 12 -13.05 -7.48 0.73
C ASP A 12 -12.10 -8.61 1.11
N SER A 13 -12.31 -9.21 2.29
CA SER A 13 -11.37 -10.17 2.88
C SER A 13 -11.00 -11.34 1.96
N PRO A 14 -11.94 -11.97 1.21
CA PRO A 14 -11.58 -13.03 0.26
C PRO A 14 -10.67 -12.51 -0.86
N ARG A 15 -10.98 -11.34 -1.44
CA ARG A 15 -10.14 -10.74 -2.48
C ARG A 15 -8.76 -10.36 -1.95
N GLU A 16 -8.72 -9.80 -0.74
CA GLU A 16 -7.50 -9.38 -0.08
C GLU A 16 -6.57 -10.58 0.19
N ALA A 17 -7.12 -11.69 0.69
CA ALA A 17 -6.38 -12.93 0.87
C ALA A 17 -5.80 -13.46 -0.45
N GLN A 18 -6.56 -13.37 -1.55
CA GLN A 18 -6.05 -13.77 -2.87
C GLN A 18 -4.89 -12.89 -3.36
N VAL A 19 -4.96 -11.58 -3.12
CA VAL A 19 -3.87 -10.65 -3.49
C VAL A 19 -2.59 -10.98 -2.71
N ILE A 20 -2.71 -11.24 -1.41
CA ILE A 20 -1.58 -11.63 -0.56
C ILE A 20 -1.01 -12.99 -1.00
N ALA A 21 -1.85 -13.98 -1.30
CA ALA A 21 -1.42 -15.28 -1.80
C ALA A 21 -0.62 -15.15 -3.11
N ASN A 22 -1.10 -14.34 -4.05
CA ASN A 22 -0.39 -14.08 -5.31
C ASN A 22 0.95 -13.38 -5.08
N ALA A 23 1.03 -12.45 -4.13
CA ALA A 23 2.27 -11.78 -3.79
C ALA A 23 3.32 -12.75 -3.23
N ARG A 24 2.91 -13.73 -2.42
CA ARG A 24 3.79 -14.80 -1.93
C ARG A 24 4.40 -15.62 -3.07
N THR A 25 3.60 -15.95 -4.08
CA THR A 25 4.10 -16.65 -5.28
C THR A 25 5.14 -15.80 -6.01
N LEU A 26 4.85 -14.52 -6.27
CA LEU A 26 5.78 -13.60 -6.94
C LEU A 26 7.08 -13.37 -6.15
N ALA A 27 7.04 -13.41 -4.82
CA ALA A 27 8.24 -13.27 -3.99
C ALA A 27 9.34 -14.26 -4.39
N THR A 28 8.95 -15.51 -4.69
CA THR A 28 9.88 -16.57 -5.07
C THR A 28 10.60 -16.28 -6.39
N GLU A 29 9.92 -15.65 -7.36
CA GLU A 29 10.51 -15.24 -8.64
C GLU A 29 11.58 -14.16 -8.46
N HIS A 30 11.45 -13.36 -7.41
CA HIS A 30 12.36 -12.28 -7.04
C HIS A 30 13.39 -12.66 -5.96
N LYS A 31 13.46 -13.95 -5.56
CA LYS A 31 14.34 -14.43 -4.47
C LYS A 31 14.13 -13.69 -3.14
N LEU A 32 12.90 -13.27 -2.89
CA LEU A 32 12.48 -12.61 -1.66
C LEU A 32 11.83 -13.63 -0.70
N ASP A 33 11.87 -13.33 0.59
CA ASP A 33 11.11 -14.09 1.58
C ASP A 33 9.58 -13.86 1.36
N PRO A 34 8.78 -14.93 1.19
CA PRO A 34 7.35 -14.79 0.93
C PRO A 34 6.54 -14.16 2.07
N ASP A 35 6.94 -14.35 3.33
CA ASP A 35 6.27 -13.76 4.48
C ASP A 35 6.54 -12.25 4.57
N ASP A 36 7.78 -11.84 4.32
CA ASP A 36 8.16 -10.43 4.19
C ASP A 36 7.36 -9.72 3.10
N VAL A 37 7.24 -10.34 1.92
CA VAL A 37 6.45 -9.79 0.81
C VAL A 37 4.96 -9.74 1.14
N ALA A 38 4.43 -10.77 1.81
CA ALA A 38 3.03 -10.76 2.26
C ALA A 38 2.75 -9.60 3.22
N GLN A 39 3.66 -9.33 4.16
CA GLN A 39 3.55 -8.20 5.09
C GLN A 39 3.63 -6.86 4.34
N LEU A 40 4.55 -6.72 3.38
CA LEU A 40 4.68 -5.52 2.55
C LEU A 40 3.38 -5.21 1.80
N ILE A 41 2.79 -6.22 1.14
CA ILE A 41 1.55 -6.05 0.36
C ILE A 41 0.35 -5.81 1.26
N ALA A 42 0.25 -6.49 2.40
CA ALA A 42 -0.76 -6.19 3.41
C ALA A 42 -0.65 -4.73 3.89
N ALA A 43 0.56 -4.21 4.10
CA ALA A 43 0.76 -2.81 4.48
C ALA A 43 0.28 -1.82 3.42
N GLN A 44 0.52 -2.11 2.13
CA GLN A 44 -0.01 -1.28 1.03
C GLN A 44 -1.54 -1.29 1.00
N MET A 45 -2.15 -2.46 1.22
CA MET A 45 -3.60 -2.63 1.21
C MET A 45 -4.25 -1.87 2.37
N GLU A 46 -3.72 -2.00 3.59
CA GLU A 46 -4.22 -1.26 4.75
C GLU A 46 -4.07 0.25 4.58
N ALA A 47 -2.93 0.73 4.05
CA ALA A 47 -2.74 2.13 3.72
C ALA A 47 -3.77 2.64 2.69
N ASN A 48 -4.04 1.83 1.66
CA ASN A 48 -5.06 2.18 0.66
C ASN A 48 -6.48 2.19 1.25
N LYS A 49 -6.79 1.29 2.18
CA LYS A 49 -8.07 1.29 2.91
C LYS A 49 -8.20 2.51 3.83
N LEU A 50 -7.12 2.91 4.50
CA LEU A 50 -7.08 4.12 5.33
C LEU A 50 -7.50 5.35 4.54
N VAL A 51 -6.93 5.56 3.35
CA VAL A 51 -7.34 6.68 2.47
C VAL A 51 -8.80 6.56 2.04
N GLN A 52 -9.24 5.37 1.63
CA GLN A 52 -10.64 5.16 1.22
C GLN A 52 -11.63 5.47 2.35
N TYR A 53 -11.37 5.02 3.58
CA TYR A 53 -12.24 5.31 4.73
C TYR A 53 -12.22 6.80 5.08
N GLY A 54 -11.03 7.44 5.09
CA GLY A 54 -10.91 8.87 5.35
C GLY A 54 -11.68 9.72 4.33
N LEU A 55 -11.57 9.39 3.04
CA LEU A 55 -12.31 10.06 1.98
C LEU A 55 -13.83 9.82 2.08
N LEU A 56 -14.28 8.58 2.36
CA LEU A 56 -15.70 8.32 2.57
C LEU A 56 -16.26 9.16 3.72
N ALA A 57 -15.56 9.26 4.84
CA ALA A 57 -15.99 10.07 5.97
C ALA A 57 -16.12 11.55 5.61
N GLN A 58 -15.15 12.10 4.85
CA GLN A 58 -15.21 13.48 4.35
C GLN A 58 -16.41 13.71 3.44
N TRP A 59 -16.68 12.79 2.51
CA TRP A 59 -17.81 12.91 1.58
C TRP A 59 -19.16 12.74 2.26
N GLN A 60 -19.25 11.85 3.26
CA GLN A 60 -20.44 11.73 4.10
C GLN A 60 -20.74 13.04 4.84
N ALA A 61 -19.72 13.66 5.44
CA ALA A 61 -19.86 14.93 6.14
C ALA A 61 -20.23 16.09 5.20
N ALA A 62 -19.70 16.08 3.96
CA ALA A 62 -20.03 17.08 2.94
C ALA A 62 -21.37 16.83 2.23
N GLY A 63 -21.96 15.63 2.37
CA GLY A 63 -23.16 15.21 1.66
C GLY A 63 -22.96 14.88 0.17
N ALA A 64 -21.73 14.96 -0.34
CA ALA A 64 -21.38 14.67 -1.73
C ALA A 64 -19.92 14.23 -1.87
N ALA A 65 -19.66 13.42 -2.89
CA ALA A 65 -18.31 13.11 -3.36
C ALA A 65 -17.95 13.98 -4.58
N PRO A 66 -16.67 14.32 -4.80
CA PRO A 66 -16.22 15.08 -5.98
C PRO A 66 -16.71 14.51 -7.32
N ASP A 67 -16.97 15.38 -8.30
CA ASP A 67 -17.41 15.04 -9.66
C ASP A 67 -16.28 14.53 -10.58
N THR A 68 -15.15 14.13 -10.02
CA THR A 68 -14.02 13.61 -10.79
C THR A 68 -14.43 12.36 -11.59
N PRO A 69 -14.06 12.25 -12.88
CA PRO A 69 -14.38 11.07 -13.68
C PRO A 69 -13.95 9.78 -13.00
N ARG A 70 -14.84 8.78 -12.97
CA ARG A 70 -14.60 7.50 -12.32
C ARG A 70 -13.80 6.59 -13.25
N PRO A 71 -12.54 6.25 -12.95
CA PRO A 71 -11.82 5.26 -13.74
C PRO A 71 -12.45 3.88 -13.55
N ASP A 72 -12.47 3.09 -14.63
CA ASP A 72 -12.97 1.73 -14.59
C ASP A 72 -12.06 0.84 -13.71
N LEU A 73 -12.66 0.16 -12.73
CA LEU A 73 -11.91 -0.65 -11.78
C LEU A 73 -11.18 -1.82 -12.47
N GLY A 74 -11.82 -2.46 -13.44
CA GLY A 74 -11.30 -3.65 -14.11
C GLY A 74 -10.26 -3.34 -15.19
N LYS A 75 -10.51 -2.30 -15.98
CA LYS A 75 -9.75 -1.95 -17.19
C LYS A 75 -8.66 -0.91 -16.96
N GLN A 76 -8.81 -0.05 -15.96
CA GLN A 76 -7.86 1.05 -15.72
C GLN A 76 -7.12 0.87 -14.39
N ILE A 77 -7.84 0.60 -13.30
CA ILE A 77 -7.23 0.52 -11.97
C ILE A 77 -6.45 -0.77 -11.76
N ARG A 78 -7.05 -1.95 -12.00
CA ARG A 78 -6.39 -3.24 -11.77
C ARG A 78 -5.07 -3.39 -12.55
N PRO A 79 -4.99 -3.10 -13.85
CA PRO A 79 -3.72 -3.21 -14.58
C PRO A 79 -2.63 -2.28 -14.02
N ARG A 80 -3.00 -1.08 -13.58
CA ARG A 80 -2.05 -0.15 -12.96
C ARG A 80 -1.56 -0.64 -11.61
N LEU A 81 -2.44 -1.23 -10.79
CA LEU A 81 -2.05 -1.87 -9.53
C LEU A 81 -1.10 -3.04 -9.77
N ASP A 82 -1.35 -3.87 -10.80
CA ASP A 82 -0.48 -4.99 -11.14
C ASP A 82 0.92 -4.52 -11.58
N GLU A 83 1.02 -3.44 -12.36
CA GLU A 83 2.30 -2.82 -12.74
C GLU A 83 3.03 -2.25 -11.51
N LEU A 84 2.33 -1.51 -10.66
CA LEU A 84 2.90 -0.93 -9.44
C LEU A 84 3.38 -2.01 -8.46
N GLN A 85 2.65 -3.13 -8.34
CA GLN A 85 3.06 -4.26 -7.52
C GLN A 85 4.38 -4.87 -8.01
N LYS A 86 4.52 -5.11 -9.32
CA LYS A 86 5.78 -5.62 -9.90
C LYS A 86 6.94 -4.68 -9.64
N ARG A 87 6.74 -3.38 -9.87
CA ARG A 87 7.76 -2.34 -9.60
C ARG A 87 8.11 -2.27 -8.13
N LEU A 88 7.13 -2.35 -7.23
CA LEU A 88 7.35 -2.36 -5.79
C LEU A 88 8.21 -3.55 -5.37
N LEU A 89 7.91 -4.76 -5.84
CA LEU A 89 8.70 -5.96 -5.50
C LEU A 89 10.13 -5.88 -6.05
N GLN A 90 10.31 -5.34 -7.26
CA GLN A 90 11.65 -5.11 -7.81
C GLN A 90 12.47 -4.14 -6.94
N GLN A 91 11.88 -3.02 -6.52
CA GLN A 91 12.57 -2.04 -5.66
C GLN A 91 12.79 -2.60 -4.26
N TYR A 92 11.83 -3.36 -3.74
CA TYR A 92 11.96 -4.02 -2.45
C TYR A 92 13.09 -5.06 -2.45
N ALA A 93 13.27 -5.83 -3.52
CA ALA A 93 14.41 -6.74 -3.67
C ALA A 93 15.76 -6.02 -3.66
N ALA A 94 15.85 -4.87 -4.34
CA ALA A 94 17.05 -4.03 -4.30
C ALA A 94 17.32 -3.41 -2.91
N PHE A 95 16.25 -3.12 -2.17
CA PHE A 95 16.32 -2.54 -0.82
C PHE A 95 16.52 -3.57 0.29
N ALA A 96 16.13 -4.83 0.08
CA ALA A 96 16.12 -5.89 1.10
C ALA A 96 17.43 -6.01 1.90
N PRO A 97 18.64 -5.91 1.31
CA PRO A 97 19.89 -5.96 2.06
C PRO A 97 20.08 -4.84 3.09
N TYR A 98 19.39 -3.71 2.92
CA TYR A 98 19.54 -2.51 3.76
C TYR A 98 18.48 -2.39 4.86
N ARG A 99 17.52 -3.32 4.92
CA ARG A 99 16.41 -3.25 5.90
C ARG A 99 16.87 -3.23 7.36
N GLN A 100 18.04 -3.82 7.64
CA GLN A 100 18.64 -3.88 8.98
C GLN A 100 19.71 -2.80 9.21
N ASP A 101 19.98 -1.93 8.24
CA ASP A 101 20.94 -0.84 8.41
C ASP A 101 20.46 0.10 9.54
N PRO A 102 21.33 0.47 10.50
CA PRO A 102 20.97 1.40 11.58
C PRO A 102 20.41 2.74 11.09
N ASN A 103 20.78 3.19 9.88
CA ASN A 103 20.34 4.44 9.28
C ASN A 103 19.02 4.29 8.50
N CYS A 104 18.54 3.06 8.27
CA CYS A 104 17.31 2.79 7.50
C CYS A 104 16.12 3.67 7.95
N PRO A 105 15.81 3.80 9.26
CA PRO A 105 14.69 4.64 9.70
C PRO A 105 14.88 6.13 9.35
N ALA A 106 16.10 6.63 9.42
CA ALA A 106 16.41 8.02 9.11
C ALA A 106 16.29 8.30 7.61
N TRP A 107 16.81 7.41 6.75
CA TRP A 107 16.64 7.51 5.31
C TRP A 107 15.17 7.47 4.91
N LEU A 108 14.40 6.55 5.50
CA LEU A 108 12.98 6.42 5.19
C LEU A 108 12.18 7.66 5.63
N ALA A 109 12.47 8.21 6.81
CA ALA A 109 11.84 9.45 7.27
C ALA A 109 12.17 10.63 6.35
N ASN A 110 13.44 10.75 5.91
CA ASN A 110 13.87 11.80 5.01
C ASN A 110 13.21 11.70 3.63
N VAL A 111 13.22 10.50 3.02
CA VAL A 111 12.63 10.29 1.68
C VAL A 111 11.13 10.50 1.70
N ARG A 112 10.43 10.15 2.79
CA ARG A 112 8.98 10.35 2.90
C ARG A 112 8.59 11.83 2.93
N ASN A 113 9.46 12.70 3.45
CA ASN A 113 9.15 14.11 3.64
C ASN A 113 8.80 14.77 2.28
N GLY A 114 7.57 15.29 2.18
CA GLY A 114 7.09 15.97 0.98
C GLY A 114 6.58 15.06 -0.15
N LEU A 115 6.51 13.73 0.04
CA LEU A 115 5.94 12.82 -0.98
C LEU A 115 4.41 12.77 -1.00
N ALA A 116 3.76 13.10 0.12
CA ALA A 116 2.32 13.04 0.24
C ALA A 116 1.65 14.37 -0.13
N ALA A 117 0.48 14.29 -0.77
CA ALA A 117 -0.29 15.47 -1.20
C ALA A 117 -0.98 16.20 -0.03
N ASP A 118 -1.36 15.46 1.01
CA ASP A 118 -2.06 15.96 2.19
C ASP A 118 -1.76 15.06 3.41
N SER A 119 -2.29 15.43 4.57
CA SER A 119 -2.08 14.69 5.83
C SER A 119 -2.69 13.29 5.83
N LEU A 120 -3.79 13.05 5.11
CA LEU A 120 -4.40 11.73 5.00
C LEU A 120 -3.49 10.79 4.20
N HIS A 121 -2.96 11.27 3.09
CA HIS A 121 -2.01 10.54 2.27
C HIS A 121 -0.65 10.36 2.97
N ASP A 122 -0.22 11.32 3.80
CA ASP A 122 1.00 11.17 4.60
C ASP A 122 0.86 10.05 5.64
N MET A 123 -0.27 10.01 6.37
CA MET A 123 -0.57 8.90 7.28
C MET A 123 -0.62 7.55 6.56
N ALA A 124 -1.22 7.50 5.36
CA ALA A 124 -1.24 6.29 4.55
C ALA A 124 0.18 5.87 4.12
N LEU A 125 1.03 6.82 3.76
CA LEU A 125 2.42 6.55 3.37
C LEU A 125 3.27 6.06 4.55
N ILE A 126 3.05 6.60 5.76
CA ILE A 126 3.61 6.06 7.01
C ILE A 126 3.16 4.62 7.21
N ARG A 127 1.85 4.34 7.10
CA ARG A 127 1.30 2.98 7.25
C ARG A 127 1.86 1.99 6.22
N ALA A 128 2.05 2.44 4.98
CA ALA A 128 2.56 1.63 3.88
C ALA A 128 4.04 1.27 4.04
N SER A 129 4.82 2.12 4.71
CA SER A 129 6.28 2.00 4.79
C SER A 129 6.81 1.59 6.17
N GLY A 130 5.96 1.51 7.19
CA GLY A 130 6.37 1.31 8.60
C GLY A 130 7.25 0.08 8.86
N GLU A 131 7.04 -1.02 8.11
CA GLU A 131 7.76 -2.29 8.29
C GLU A 131 8.92 -2.49 7.29
N LEU A 132 9.29 -1.44 6.55
CA LEU A 132 10.41 -1.53 5.61
C LEU A 132 11.74 -1.72 6.36
N CYS A 133 11.95 -1.01 7.46
CA CYS A 133 13.14 -1.11 8.29
C CYS A 133 12.92 -2.04 9.48
N ILE A 134 13.77 -3.05 9.64
CA ILE A 134 13.74 -3.98 10.76
C ILE A 134 14.86 -3.61 11.72
N ARG A 135 14.53 -3.32 12.98
CA ARG A 135 15.55 -3.20 14.02
C ARG A 135 16.11 -4.59 14.31
N ALA A 136 17.43 -4.74 14.27
CA ALA A 136 18.07 -5.94 14.78
C ALA A 136 17.62 -6.16 16.23
N LYS A 137 17.22 -7.40 16.57
CA LYS A 137 16.96 -7.75 17.97
C LYS A 137 18.23 -7.48 18.78
N ALA A 138 18.09 -6.81 19.92
CA ALA A 138 19.15 -6.83 20.92
C ALA A 138 19.39 -8.30 21.31
N LEU A 139 20.64 -8.73 21.20
CA LEU A 139 21.10 -10.03 21.69
C LEU A 139 20.95 -10.12 23.21
#